data_AF-A0A7J7UA02-F1
#
_entry.id   AF-A0A7J7UA02-F1
#
_cell.length_a   1.000
_cell.length_b   1.000
_cell.length_c   1.000
_cell.angle_alpha   90.00
_cell.angle_beta   90.00
_cell.angle_gamma   90.00
#
_symmetry.space_group_name_H-M   'P 1'
#
loop_
_entity.id
_entity.type
_entity.pdbx_description
1 polymer ?
#
loop_
_entity_poly.entity_id
_entity_poly.type
_entity_poly.pdbx_seq_one_letter_code
_entity_poly.pdbx_strand_id
1 'polypeptide(L)'
;MDRETREFAESHFRGLQGRLPSKVSPTPDRVDFIEKPDSFSYTDFFKSYLLPNVPCVFSSAFTEHWGCRKRWVTPSGKPDFDHLLQNYGTPLQRTYSPCPCTSRPTGSTSTGTPWMWTTTVSSTWDPLAPGQEEALRDSHGGLPYDVTAPEFLESHLHPVLEVTQEAGEMVFVPSGWHHQVHNLEDTISINHNWINGCNLANTWRFLQQELCAVQQEVSEWRDTMPDWHHHCQVIMKSCSGINFEEFYHFLKVIAERRLPLVKKIGPGEVRCSEDSGLGPQHAIFDISRIAEVLASVVVNPDFQRVDTSKFLPQPEDLLQQLQEALATTDPL
;
A
#
# COMPACT_ATOMS: atom_id res chain seq x y z
N MET A 1 15.90 3.00 -9.17
CA MET A 1 15.39 3.73 -10.35
C MET A 1 16.49 4.63 -10.89
N ASP A 2 16.55 4.79 -12.22
CA ASP A 2 17.44 5.73 -12.90
C ASP A 2 16.80 7.13 -13.05
N ARG A 3 17.52 8.06 -13.68
CA ARG A 3 17.07 9.45 -13.89
C ARG A 3 15.83 9.51 -14.80
N GLU A 4 15.84 8.77 -15.90
CA GLU A 4 14.72 8.73 -16.86
C GLU A 4 13.44 8.24 -16.19
N THR A 5 13.55 7.22 -15.34
CA THR A 5 12.42 6.69 -14.57
C THR A 5 11.87 7.71 -13.58
N ARG A 6 12.74 8.52 -12.95
CA ARG A 6 12.31 9.60 -12.06
C ARG A 6 11.57 10.69 -12.84
N GLU A 7 12.13 11.13 -13.97
CA GLU A 7 11.52 12.14 -14.83
C GLU A 7 10.16 11.68 -15.37
N PHE A 8 10.05 10.40 -15.75
CA PHE A 8 8.77 9.78 -16.11
C PHE A 8 7.76 9.86 -14.96
N ALA A 9 8.17 9.51 -13.73
CA ALA A 9 7.32 9.58 -12.55
C ALA A 9 6.88 11.02 -12.22
N GLU A 10 7.79 11.98 -12.26
CA GLU A 10 7.48 13.39 -12.05
C GLU A 10 6.55 13.96 -13.12
N SER A 11 6.72 13.54 -14.37
CA SER A 11 5.79 13.87 -15.46
C SER A 11 4.39 13.31 -15.18
N HIS A 12 4.30 12.05 -14.75
CA HIS A 12 3.04 11.42 -14.37
C HIS A 12 2.30 12.22 -13.28
N PHE A 13 2.97 12.55 -12.17
CA PHE A 13 2.35 13.33 -11.09
C PHE A 13 2.04 14.78 -11.48
N ARG A 14 2.85 15.42 -12.34
CA ARG A 14 2.52 16.75 -12.89
C ARG A 14 1.28 16.71 -13.79
N GLY A 15 1.15 15.68 -14.62
CA GLY A 15 0.00 15.47 -15.51
C GLY A 15 -1.31 15.27 -14.74
N LEU A 16 -1.22 14.71 -13.53
CA LEU A 16 -2.34 14.60 -12.61
C LEU A 16 -2.81 15.97 -12.06
N GLN A 17 -2.04 17.06 -12.20
CA GLN A 17 -2.40 18.43 -11.74
C GLN A 17 -2.88 18.51 -10.27
N GLY A 18 -2.38 17.65 -9.39
CA GLY A 18 -2.89 17.52 -8.02
C GLY A 18 -4.31 16.95 -7.91
N ARG A 19 -4.94 16.61 -9.04
CA ARG A 19 -6.10 15.72 -9.10
C ARG A 19 -5.60 14.30 -8.93
N LEU A 20 -6.40 13.48 -8.28
CA LEU A 20 -6.08 12.07 -8.17
C LEU A 20 -6.20 11.38 -9.51
N PRO A 21 -5.57 10.19 -9.68
CA PRO A 21 -6.04 9.24 -10.66
C PRO A 21 -7.57 9.17 -10.54
N SER A 22 -8.24 9.29 -11.67
CA SER A 22 -9.70 9.15 -11.82
C SER A 22 -10.24 8.13 -10.81
N LYS A 23 -11.40 8.44 -10.19
CA LYS A 23 -12.16 7.49 -9.35
C LYS A 23 -12.45 6.17 -10.06
N VAL A 24 -12.20 6.06 -11.36
CA VAL A 24 -12.21 4.82 -12.13
C VAL A 24 -10.89 4.76 -12.88
N SER A 25 -9.95 3.95 -12.41
CA SER A 25 -8.84 3.52 -13.25
C SER A 25 -9.40 2.68 -14.40
N PRO A 26 -8.90 2.80 -15.64
CA PRO A 26 -9.30 1.87 -16.69
C PRO A 26 -8.94 0.45 -16.23
N THR A 27 -9.96 -0.39 -16.07
CA THR A 27 -9.77 -1.81 -15.77
C THR A 27 -9.08 -2.44 -16.98
N PRO A 28 -7.91 -3.08 -16.80
CA PRO A 28 -7.30 -3.84 -17.87
C PRO A 28 -8.23 -5.01 -18.25
N ASP A 29 -8.16 -5.49 -19.49
CA ASP A 29 -8.96 -6.65 -19.92
C ASP A 29 -8.52 -7.96 -19.24
N ARG A 30 -7.26 -8.00 -18.76
CA ARG A 30 -6.66 -9.14 -18.06
C ARG A 30 -5.52 -8.67 -17.16
N VAL A 31 -5.17 -9.49 -16.18
CA VAL A 31 -3.98 -9.28 -15.34
C VAL A 31 -2.75 -9.86 -16.03
N ASP A 32 -1.69 -9.07 -16.14
CA ASP A 32 -0.45 -9.52 -16.78
C ASP A 32 0.29 -10.56 -15.91
N PHE A 33 0.91 -11.53 -16.57
CA PHE A 33 1.73 -12.57 -15.96
C PHE A 33 3.21 -12.39 -16.34
N ILE A 34 4.05 -12.05 -15.35
CA ILE A 34 5.49 -11.86 -15.51
C ILE A 34 6.20 -13.20 -15.31
N GLU A 35 6.65 -13.79 -16.40
CA GLU A 35 7.21 -15.15 -16.41
C GLU A 35 8.64 -15.23 -15.86
N LYS A 36 9.54 -14.32 -16.26
CA LYS A 36 10.99 -14.49 -16.06
C LYS A 36 11.61 -13.35 -15.25
N PRO A 37 12.25 -13.63 -14.10
CA PRO A 37 12.95 -12.64 -13.29
C PRO A 37 14.05 -11.90 -14.04
N ASP A 38 14.82 -12.61 -14.87
CA ASP A 38 15.99 -12.04 -15.56
C ASP A 38 15.61 -11.04 -16.67
N SER A 39 14.37 -11.08 -17.16
CA SER A 39 13.88 -10.16 -18.18
C SER A 39 13.06 -9.00 -17.61
N PHE A 40 12.91 -8.91 -16.29
CA PHE A 40 12.00 -7.95 -15.67
C PHE A 40 12.67 -7.22 -14.51
N SER A 41 12.99 -5.95 -14.74
CA SER A 41 13.65 -5.11 -13.75
C SER A 41 12.64 -4.41 -12.83
N TYR A 42 13.14 -3.88 -11.71
CA TYR A 42 12.34 -2.97 -10.87
C TYR A 42 11.86 -1.74 -11.64
N THR A 43 12.62 -1.25 -12.62
CA THR A 43 12.21 -0.10 -13.45
C THR A 43 10.99 -0.46 -14.30
N ASP A 44 10.95 -1.66 -14.87
CA ASP A 44 9.81 -2.16 -15.63
C ASP A 44 8.58 -2.29 -14.73
N PHE A 45 8.76 -2.86 -13.54
CA PHE A 45 7.72 -2.91 -12.51
C PHE A 45 7.17 -1.52 -12.17
N PHE A 46 8.08 -0.58 -11.91
CA PHE A 46 7.74 0.76 -11.48
C PHE A 46 6.93 1.51 -12.55
N LYS A 47 7.42 1.49 -13.81
CA LYS A 47 6.80 2.24 -14.92
C LYS A 47 5.48 1.61 -15.39
N SER A 48 5.39 0.28 -15.41
CA SER A 48 4.25 -0.43 -16.02
C SER A 48 3.13 -0.78 -15.02
N TYR A 49 3.44 -0.97 -13.74
CA TYR A 49 2.47 -1.49 -12.76
C TYR A 49 2.34 -0.60 -11.52
N LEU A 50 3.44 -0.25 -10.86
CA LEU A 50 3.38 0.50 -9.60
C LEU A 50 2.86 1.93 -9.79
N LEU A 51 3.44 2.67 -10.73
CA LEU A 51 3.07 4.07 -10.98
C LEU A 51 1.69 4.18 -11.66
N PRO A 52 1.33 3.38 -12.67
CA PRO A 52 -0.02 3.38 -13.25
C PRO A 52 -1.09 2.76 -12.34
N ASN A 53 -0.68 2.13 -11.23
CA ASN A 53 -1.56 1.48 -10.27
C ASN A 53 -2.39 0.33 -10.87
N VAL A 54 -1.71 -0.61 -11.55
CA VAL A 54 -2.30 -1.74 -12.30
C VAL A 54 -1.80 -3.08 -11.72
N PRO A 55 -2.67 -4.08 -11.47
CA PRO A 55 -2.28 -5.36 -10.87
C PRO A 55 -1.45 -6.21 -11.83
N CYS A 56 -0.63 -7.09 -11.26
CA CYS A 56 0.09 -8.10 -12.03
C CYS A 56 0.45 -9.33 -11.18
N VAL A 57 0.77 -10.44 -11.85
CA VAL A 57 1.20 -11.70 -11.24
C VAL A 57 2.64 -11.99 -11.63
N PHE A 58 3.45 -12.39 -10.66
CA PHE A 58 4.80 -12.87 -10.86
C PHE A 58 4.82 -14.39 -10.75
N SER A 59 5.47 -15.03 -11.71
CA SER A 59 5.62 -16.48 -11.73
C SER A 59 6.37 -17.03 -10.51
N SER A 60 6.30 -18.34 -10.33
CA SER A 60 7.08 -19.05 -9.33
C SER A 60 8.60 -19.06 -9.56
N ALA A 61 9.11 -18.44 -10.64
CA ALA A 61 10.55 -18.26 -10.81
C ALA A 61 11.12 -17.16 -9.90
N PHE A 62 10.33 -16.12 -9.59
CA PHE A 62 10.75 -15.02 -8.69
C PHE A 62 11.03 -15.50 -7.26
N THR A 63 10.56 -16.70 -6.97
CA THR A 63 10.29 -17.17 -5.64
C THR A 63 11.11 -18.40 -5.26
N GLU A 64 11.76 -19.01 -6.25
CA GLU A 64 12.41 -20.32 -6.20
C GLU A 64 13.45 -20.47 -5.09
N HIS A 65 14.17 -19.40 -4.79
CA HIS A 65 15.25 -19.40 -3.80
C HIS A 65 14.76 -19.23 -2.36
N TRP A 66 13.47 -18.97 -2.12
CA TRP A 66 12.97 -18.72 -0.78
C TRP A 66 12.95 -20.00 0.07
N GLY A 67 13.54 -19.94 1.25
CA GLY A 67 13.67 -21.10 2.13
C GLY A 67 12.33 -21.67 2.60
N CYS A 68 11.24 -20.90 2.60
CA CYS A 68 9.90 -21.39 2.94
C CYS A 68 9.36 -22.39 1.90
N ARG A 69 9.72 -22.24 0.61
CA ARG A 69 9.33 -23.18 -0.47
C ARG A 69 9.88 -24.59 -0.30
N LYS A 70 10.87 -24.76 0.58
CA LYS A 70 11.50 -26.05 0.85
C LYS A 70 11.18 -26.56 2.26
N ARG A 71 10.97 -25.66 3.21
CA ARG A 71 10.82 -26.00 4.64
C ARG A 71 9.37 -26.08 5.09
N TRP A 72 8.45 -25.37 4.45
CA TRP A 72 7.05 -25.30 4.86
C TRP A 72 6.14 -26.20 4.03
N VAL A 73 6.73 -27.08 3.21
CA VAL A 73 6.03 -27.96 2.30
C VAL A 73 6.45 -29.40 2.52
N THR A 74 5.47 -30.29 2.47
CA THR A 74 5.68 -31.74 2.49
C THR A 74 6.30 -32.20 1.16
N PRO A 75 6.84 -33.43 1.07
CA PRO A 75 7.28 -34.00 -0.20
C PRO A 75 6.20 -34.07 -1.29
N SER A 76 4.92 -34.02 -0.89
CA SER A 76 3.77 -33.99 -1.80
C SER A 76 3.39 -32.58 -2.30
N GLY A 77 4.10 -31.55 -1.85
CA GLY A 77 3.84 -30.15 -2.20
C GLY A 77 2.77 -29.46 -1.37
N LYS A 78 2.15 -30.15 -0.40
CA LYS A 78 1.14 -29.59 0.53
C LYS A 78 1.78 -28.90 1.74
N PRO A 79 1.09 -27.99 2.42
CA PRO A 79 1.57 -27.36 3.66
C PRO A 79 2.06 -28.37 4.71
N ASP A 80 3.25 -28.16 5.25
CA ASP A 80 3.78 -28.97 6.36
C ASP A 80 3.40 -28.36 7.71
N PHE A 81 2.14 -28.58 8.13
CA PHE A 81 1.61 -28.03 9.38
C PHE A 81 2.35 -28.57 10.61
N ASP A 82 2.82 -29.82 10.59
CA ASP A 82 3.55 -30.43 11.70
C ASP A 82 4.90 -29.74 11.90
N HIS A 83 5.66 -29.52 10.82
CA HIS A 83 6.90 -28.75 10.86
C HIS A 83 6.66 -27.33 11.40
N LEU A 84 5.60 -26.67 10.95
CA LEU A 84 5.30 -25.30 11.36
C LEU A 84 4.93 -25.22 12.84
N LEU A 85 4.09 -26.14 13.33
CA LEU A 85 3.70 -26.20 14.74
C LEU A 85 4.90 -26.52 15.63
N GLN A 86 5.81 -27.39 15.19
CA GLN A 86 7.00 -27.75 15.95
C GLN A 86 8.00 -26.59 16.06
N ASN A 87 8.21 -25.82 14.99
CA ASN A 87 9.25 -24.79 14.93
C ASN A 87 8.75 -23.40 15.36
N TYR A 88 7.48 -23.09 15.14
CA TYR A 88 6.89 -21.78 15.42
C TYR A 88 5.84 -21.81 16.54
N GLY A 89 5.54 -23.00 17.08
CA GLY A 89 4.57 -23.22 18.15
C GLY A 89 3.13 -23.21 17.66
N THR A 90 2.20 -23.44 18.59
CA THR A 90 0.78 -23.16 18.33
C THR A 90 0.62 -21.68 18.04
N PRO A 91 0.05 -21.31 16.88
CA PRO A 91 -0.19 -19.91 16.58
C PRO A 91 -1.11 -19.31 17.65
N LEU A 92 -0.61 -18.29 18.35
CA LEU A 92 -1.50 -17.33 19.01
C LEU A 92 -2.35 -16.73 17.89
N GLN A 93 -3.61 -17.11 17.85
CA GLN A 93 -4.61 -16.74 16.86
C GLN A 93 -4.52 -15.25 16.45
N ARG A 94 -4.00 -15.02 15.25
CA ARG A 94 -4.31 -13.91 14.33
C ARG A 94 -3.99 -14.46 12.93
N THR A 95 -4.66 -15.46 12.38
CA THR A 95 -6.09 -15.64 12.16
C THR A 95 -6.33 -17.13 11.94
N TYR A 96 -6.83 -17.83 12.94
CA TYR A 96 -7.59 -19.07 12.73
C TYR A 96 -9.03 -18.72 13.08
N SER A 97 -9.85 -18.39 12.09
CA SER A 97 -11.30 -18.57 12.27
C SER A 97 -11.60 -20.00 11.84
N PRO A 98 -11.90 -20.95 12.76
CA PRO A 98 -12.61 -22.17 12.40
C PRO A 98 -14.09 -21.84 12.21
N CYS A 99 -14.38 -20.83 11.38
CA CYS A 99 -15.70 -20.47 10.89
C CYS A 99 -15.56 -20.43 9.36
N PRO A 100 -16.36 -21.18 8.59
CA PRO A 100 -16.52 -20.98 7.14
C PRO A 100 -17.05 -19.57 6.75
N CYS A 101 -16.90 -18.58 7.62
CA CYS A 101 -17.81 -17.45 7.78
C CYS A 101 -17.08 -16.24 8.36
N THR A 102 -15.96 -15.84 7.75
CA THR A 102 -15.50 -14.43 7.78
C THR A 102 -14.54 -14.23 6.60
N SER A 103 -15.05 -14.08 5.38
CA SER A 103 -14.50 -12.99 4.57
C SER A 103 -14.88 -11.74 5.34
N ARG A 104 -13.90 -11.11 6.02
CA ARG A 104 -14.02 -9.66 6.11
C ARG A 104 -13.96 -9.24 4.65
N PRO A 105 -14.98 -8.59 4.07
CA PRO A 105 -14.68 -7.75 2.94
C PRO A 105 -13.49 -6.92 3.41
N THR A 106 -12.40 -6.87 2.66
CA THR A 106 -11.41 -5.81 2.80
C THR A 106 -12.07 -4.50 2.35
N GLY A 107 -13.20 -4.17 2.99
CA GLY A 107 -14.06 -3.02 2.74
C GLY A 107 -13.59 -1.78 3.50
N SER A 108 -12.48 -1.87 4.24
CA SER A 108 -11.66 -0.70 4.53
C SER A 108 -10.58 -0.65 3.46
N THR A 109 -10.82 0.10 2.39
CA THR A 109 -9.91 1.11 1.80
C THR A 109 -8.46 1.11 2.32
N SER A 110 -7.76 -0.02 2.30
CA SER A 110 -6.39 -0.09 2.79
C SER A 110 -5.52 0.60 1.75
N THR A 111 -4.98 1.76 2.09
CA THR A 111 -4.10 2.52 1.18
C THR A 111 -2.70 1.98 1.10
N GLY A 112 -2.36 1.01 1.94
CA GLY A 112 -1.17 0.20 1.75
C GLY A 112 -1.40 -0.72 0.55
N THR A 113 -0.50 -0.65 -0.43
CA THR A 113 -0.43 -1.61 -1.53
C THR A 113 -0.10 -2.99 -0.94
N PRO A 114 -0.98 -3.99 -1.02
CA PRO A 114 -0.66 -5.35 -0.61
C PRO A 114 0.26 -6.02 -1.62
N TRP A 115 1.26 -6.72 -1.12
CA TRP A 115 1.83 -7.87 -1.81
C TRP A 115 1.37 -9.11 -1.10
N MET A 116 0.82 -10.04 -1.88
CA MET A 116 0.51 -11.37 -1.40
C MET A 116 1.34 -12.38 -2.17
N TRP A 117 2.06 -13.19 -1.39
CA TRP A 117 2.73 -14.38 -1.86
C TRP A 117 2.03 -15.59 -1.25
N THR A 118 1.75 -16.61 -2.06
CA THR A 118 1.32 -17.93 -1.57
C THR A 118 2.47 -18.92 -1.68
N THR A 119 2.79 -19.57 -0.57
CA THR A 119 3.94 -20.49 -0.51
C THR A 119 3.56 -21.88 -1.00
N THR A 120 2.26 -22.20 -1.05
CA THR A 120 1.89 -23.62 -1.16
C THR A 120 0.75 -23.97 -2.11
N VAL A 121 -0.35 -23.22 -2.29
CA VAL A 121 -1.34 -23.55 -3.37
C VAL A 121 -2.39 -22.46 -3.67
N SER A 122 -3.25 -22.76 -4.65
CA SER A 122 -4.08 -21.89 -5.49
C SER A 122 -5.16 -21.05 -4.80
N SER A 123 -5.20 -19.75 -5.11
CA SER A 123 -6.28 -18.84 -4.71
C SER A 123 -6.86 -18.12 -5.92
N THR A 124 -8.18 -17.99 -5.98
CA THR A 124 -8.84 -17.11 -6.97
C THR A 124 -8.99 -15.71 -6.38
N TRP A 125 -8.69 -14.71 -7.18
CA TRP A 125 -8.81 -13.30 -6.83
C TRP A 125 -9.77 -12.58 -7.76
N ASP A 126 -10.61 -11.72 -7.18
CA ASP A 126 -11.59 -10.92 -7.89
C ASP A 126 -11.32 -9.40 -7.75
N PRO A 127 -10.23 -8.85 -8.34
CA PRO A 127 -9.95 -7.42 -8.27
C PRO A 127 -10.96 -6.56 -9.03
N LEU A 128 -11.41 -5.50 -8.36
CA LEU A 128 -12.18 -4.39 -8.91
C LEU A 128 -11.29 -3.15 -8.94
N ALA A 129 -11.30 -2.44 -10.08
CA ALA A 129 -10.56 -1.19 -10.19
C ALA A 129 -11.10 -0.20 -9.15
N PRO A 130 -10.23 0.68 -8.58
CA PRO A 130 -10.66 1.64 -7.58
C PRO A 130 -11.92 2.38 -8.02
N GLY A 131 -12.90 2.48 -7.13
CA GLY A 131 -14.21 3.11 -7.30
C GLY A 131 -15.28 2.27 -7.99
N GLN A 132 -14.96 1.11 -8.56
CA GLN A 132 -15.98 0.19 -9.10
C GLN A 132 -16.77 -0.51 -7.99
N GLU A 133 -16.15 -0.71 -6.83
CA GLU A 133 -16.79 -1.25 -5.63
C GLU A 133 -17.98 -0.41 -5.16
N GLU A 134 -17.97 0.90 -5.44
CA GLU A 134 -19.07 1.80 -5.04
C GLU A 134 -20.40 1.42 -5.71
N ALA A 135 -20.37 0.80 -6.89
CA ALA A 135 -21.57 0.29 -7.57
C ALA A 135 -22.17 -0.95 -6.88
N LEU A 136 -21.39 -1.61 -6.02
CA LEU A 136 -21.82 -2.80 -5.28
C LEU A 136 -22.35 -2.47 -3.89
N ARG A 137 -22.24 -1.21 -3.44
CA ARG A 137 -22.68 -0.83 -2.08
C ARG A 137 -24.20 -0.92 -1.93
N ASP A 138 -24.63 -1.49 -0.82
CA ASP A 138 -26.03 -1.49 -0.41
C ASP A 138 -26.50 -0.09 0.08
N SER A 139 -27.79 0.02 0.43
CA SER A 139 -28.37 1.26 0.95
C SER A 139 -27.78 1.75 2.27
N HIS A 140 -26.94 0.95 2.92
CA HIS A 140 -26.27 1.26 4.18
C HIS A 140 -24.76 1.48 3.95
N GLY A 141 -24.30 1.48 2.69
CA GLY A 141 -22.91 1.65 2.30
C GLY A 141 -22.07 0.39 2.48
N GLY A 142 -22.66 -0.75 2.82
CA GLY A 142 -21.98 -2.04 2.95
C GLY A 142 -21.68 -2.67 1.60
N LEU A 143 -20.52 -3.31 1.46
CA LEU A 143 -20.20 -4.13 0.30
C LEU A 143 -20.76 -5.55 0.49
N PRO A 144 -21.14 -6.26 -0.59
CA PRO A 144 -21.62 -7.62 -0.49
C PRO A 144 -20.54 -8.54 0.05
N TYR A 145 -20.98 -9.59 0.75
CA TYR A 145 -20.08 -10.60 1.30
C TYR A 145 -19.34 -11.38 0.20
N ASP A 146 -20.02 -11.64 -0.91
CA ASP A 146 -19.54 -12.36 -2.07
C ASP A 146 -19.91 -11.58 -3.34
N VAL A 147 -18.92 -10.99 -4.01
CA VAL A 147 -19.12 -10.19 -5.24
C VAL A 147 -19.41 -11.08 -6.45
N THR A 148 -19.20 -12.39 -6.33
CA THR A 148 -19.42 -13.39 -7.37
C THR A 148 -20.79 -14.05 -7.27
N ALA A 149 -21.61 -13.68 -6.28
CA ALA A 149 -22.94 -14.26 -6.12
C ALA A 149 -23.83 -13.95 -7.36
N PRO A 150 -24.71 -14.88 -7.78
CA PRO A 150 -25.55 -14.73 -8.98
C PRO A 150 -26.36 -13.44 -9.06
N GLU A 151 -26.80 -12.93 -7.90
CA GLU A 151 -27.53 -11.67 -7.76
C GLU A 151 -26.71 -10.43 -8.19
N PHE A 152 -25.38 -10.50 -8.17
CA PHE A 152 -24.49 -9.44 -8.64
C PHE A 152 -23.98 -9.69 -10.05
N LEU A 153 -23.89 -10.95 -10.50
CA LEU A 153 -23.41 -11.36 -11.83
C LEU A 153 -24.21 -10.76 -12.99
N GLU A 154 -25.53 -10.65 -12.85
CA GLU A 154 -26.39 -10.05 -13.88
C GLU A 154 -26.36 -8.50 -13.87
N SER A 155 -25.88 -7.90 -12.77
CA SER A 155 -25.82 -6.45 -12.57
C SER A 155 -24.48 -5.83 -12.95
N HIS A 156 -23.49 -6.64 -13.35
CA HIS A 156 -22.11 -6.21 -13.58
C HIS A 156 -22.01 -5.14 -14.68
N LEU A 157 -22.06 -3.88 -14.26
CA LEU A 157 -21.72 -2.72 -15.09
C LEU A 157 -20.21 -2.68 -15.43
N HIS A 158 -19.39 -3.50 -14.75
CA HIS A 158 -17.93 -3.52 -14.88
C HIS A 158 -17.38 -4.96 -14.84
N PRO A 159 -16.34 -5.27 -15.63
CA PRO A 159 -15.73 -6.60 -15.64
C PRO A 159 -14.98 -6.86 -14.32
N VAL A 160 -15.31 -7.97 -13.67
CA VAL A 160 -14.51 -8.55 -12.58
C VAL A 160 -13.29 -9.21 -13.21
N LEU A 161 -12.10 -8.85 -12.76
CA LEU A 161 -10.87 -9.55 -13.14
C LEU A 161 -10.76 -10.83 -12.32
N GLU A 162 -10.53 -11.97 -12.95
CA GLU A 162 -10.28 -13.23 -12.24
C GLU A 162 -8.79 -13.59 -12.35
N VAL A 163 -8.15 -13.89 -11.23
CA VAL A 163 -6.75 -14.35 -11.18
C VAL A 163 -6.64 -15.61 -10.34
N THR A 164 -6.16 -16.71 -10.93
CA THR A 164 -5.73 -17.90 -10.21
C THR A 164 -4.25 -17.77 -9.87
N GLN A 165 -3.91 -17.70 -8.59
CA GLN A 165 -2.53 -17.61 -8.10
C GLN A 165 -2.02 -18.99 -7.71
N GLU A 166 -1.09 -19.58 -8.47
CA GLU A 166 -0.54 -20.90 -8.19
C GLU A 166 0.57 -20.90 -7.11
N ALA A 167 0.98 -22.10 -6.70
CA ALA A 167 2.00 -22.29 -5.67
C ALA A 167 3.32 -21.59 -6.01
N GLY A 168 3.73 -20.66 -5.14
CA GLY A 168 4.95 -19.89 -5.30
C GLY A 168 4.79 -18.69 -6.24
N GLU A 169 3.62 -18.35 -6.74
CA GLU A 169 3.40 -17.10 -7.47
C GLU A 169 3.16 -15.92 -6.50
N MET A 170 3.42 -14.70 -6.98
CA MET A 170 3.11 -13.47 -6.23
C MET A 170 2.09 -12.63 -6.96
N VAL A 171 1.14 -12.07 -6.23
CA VAL A 171 0.18 -11.10 -6.74
C VAL A 171 0.54 -9.71 -6.22
N PHE A 172 0.68 -8.77 -7.13
CA PHE A 172 0.73 -7.34 -6.84
C PHE A 172 -0.68 -6.77 -6.86
N VAL A 173 -1.15 -6.31 -5.70
CA VAL A 173 -2.43 -5.60 -5.58
C VAL A 173 -2.13 -4.11 -5.43
N PRO A 174 -2.51 -3.25 -6.39
CA PRO A 174 -2.24 -1.83 -6.30
C PRO A 174 -3.13 -1.15 -5.25
N SER A 175 -2.80 0.10 -4.91
CA SER A 175 -3.56 0.84 -3.90
C SER A 175 -5.01 1.07 -4.36
N GLY A 176 -5.97 0.80 -3.47
CA GLY A 176 -7.39 1.06 -3.71
C GLY A 176 -8.13 0.01 -4.55
N TRP A 177 -7.46 -1.07 -4.97
CA TRP A 177 -8.13 -2.18 -5.65
C TRP A 177 -8.88 -3.04 -4.63
N HIS A 178 -10.21 -3.00 -4.68
CA HIS A 178 -11.03 -3.94 -3.90
C HIS A 178 -10.84 -5.34 -4.45
N HIS A 179 -10.73 -6.35 -3.58
CA HIS A 179 -10.45 -7.72 -4.00
C HIS A 179 -11.04 -8.72 -3.00
N GLN A 180 -11.50 -9.85 -3.52
CA GLN A 180 -11.87 -11.03 -2.73
C GLN A 180 -10.91 -12.17 -3.04
N VAL A 181 -10.68 -13.05 -2.06
CA VAL A 181 -9.75 -14.18 -2.17
C VAL A 181 -10.44 -15.44 -1.71
N HIS A 182 -10.46 -16.44 -2.58
CA HIS A 182 -11.02 -17.77 -2.31
C HIS A 182 -9.90 -18.81 -2.36
N ASN A 183 -9.63 -19.47 -1.23
CA ASN A 183 -8.67 -20.57 -1.19
C ASN A 183 -9.32 -21.84 -1.75
N LEU A 184 -8.75 -22.38 -2.83
CA LEU A 184 -9.27 -23.59 -3.48
C LEU A 184 -8.79 -24.87 -2.77
N GLU A 185 -7.69 -24.77 -2.01
CA GLU A 185 -7.09 -25.85 -1.23
C GLU A 185 -6.51 -25.31 0.09
N ASP A 186 -5.92 -26.19 0.93
CA ASP A 186 -5.17 -25.78 2.11
C ASP A 186 -3.98 -24.89 1.73
N THR A 187 -4.02 -23.61 2.13
CA THR A 187 -3.07 -22.59 1.69
C THR A 187 -2.28 -21.97 2.83
N ILE A 188 -0.99 -21.76 2.59
CA ILE A 188 -0.14 -20.89 3.41
C ILE A 188 0.33 -19.72 2.55
N SER A 189 0.16 -18.50 3.07
CA SER A 189 0.56 -17.26 2.42
C SER A 189 1.37 -16.36 3.35
N ILE A 190 2.29 -15.60 2.79
CA ILE A 190 2.98 -14.49 3.45
C ILE A 190 2.55 -13.22 2.72
N ASN A 191 2.13 -12.20 3.47
CA ASN A 191 1.67 -10.95 2.89
C ASN A 191 2.26 -9.74 3.60
N HIS A 192 2.32 -8.63 2.89
CA HIS A 192 2.67 -7.35 3.50
C HIS A 192 2.03 -6.20 2.72
N ASN A 193 1.45 -5.24 3.46
CA ASN A 193 1.01 -3.97 2.92
C ASN A 193 2.12 -2.92 3.06
N TRP A 194 2.32 -2.06 2.06
CA TRP A 194 3.33 -1.01 2.16
C TRP A 194 2.90 0.35 1.62
N ILE A 195 3.61 1.37 2.09
CA ILE A 195 3.51 2.76 1.64
C ILE A 195 4.81 3.14 0.94
N ASN A 196 4.73 3.82 -0.19
CA ASN A 196 5.86 4.33 -0.97
C ASN A 196 5.50 5.68 -1.62
N GLY A 197 6.45 6.30 -2.31
CA GLY A 197 6.24 7.60 -2.97
C GLY A 197 5.06 7.65 -3.95
N CYS A 198 4.62 6.52 -4.51
CA CYS A 198 3.51 6.48 -5.47
C CYS A 198 2.13 6.53 -4.81
N ASN A 199 1.98 6.02 -3.57
CA ASN A 199 0.69 5.94 -2.88
C ASN A 199 0.59 6.82 -1.62
N LEU A 200 1.61 7.63 -1.34
CA LEU A 200 1.67 8.45 -0.13
C LEU A 200 0.51 9.45 -0.03
N ALA A 201 0.19 10.13 -1.14
CA ALA A 201 -0.93 11.07 -1.19
C ALA A 201 -2.29 10.37 -1.00
N ASN A 202 -2.42 9.12 -1.44
CA ASN A 202 -3.61 8.31 -1.21
C ASN A 202 -3.75 7.94 0.26
N THR A 203 -2.64 7.53 0.87
CA THR A 203 -2.60 7.24 2.31
C THR A 203 -3.01 8.45 3.14
N TRP A 204 -2.46 9.63 2.85
CA TRP A 204 -2.84 10.85 3.57
C TRP A 204 -4.34 11.17 3.48
N ARG A 205 -4.96 10.96 2.31
CA ARG A 205 -6.40 11.16 2.16
C ARG A 205 -7.23 10.15 2.92
N PHE A 206 -6.85 8.88 2.87
CA PHE A 206 -7.52 7.85 3.65
C PHE A 206 -7.49 8.18 5.13
N LEU A 207 -6.33 8.59 5.65
CA LEU A 207 -6.23 9.01 7.05
C LEU A 207 -7.16 10.20 7.38
N GLN A 208 -7.33 11.16 6.47
CA GLN A 208 -8.32 12.24 6.65
C GLN A 208 -9.76 11.72 6.64
N GLN A 209 -10.08 10.75 5.78
CA GLN A 209 -11.40 10.13 5.71
C GLN A 209 -11.72 9.30 6.96
N GLU A 210 -10.76 8.52 7.44
CA GLU A 210 -10.89 7.73 8.67
C GLU A 210 -11.11 8.64 9.88
N LEU A 211 -10.35 9.73 9.99
CA LEU A 211 -10.57 10.69 11.07
C LEU A 211 -11.97 11.34 10.97
N CYS A 212 -12.40 11.70 9.76
CA CYS A 212 -13.73 12.25 9.53
C CYS A 212 -14.83 11.26 9.92
N ALA A 213 -14.70 9.98 9.56
CA ALA A 213 -15.63 8.92 9.93
C ALA A 213 -15.70 8.77 11.45
N VAL A 214 -14.55 8.69 12.14
CA VAL A 214 -14.51 8.65 13.61
C VAL A 214 -15.21 9.86 14.21
N GLN A 215 -14.90 11.06 13.72
CA GLN A 215 -15.51 12.31 14.19
C GLN A 215 -17.02 12.38 13.99
N GLN A 216 -17.55 11.73 12.95
CA GLN A 216 -18.99 11.61 12.70
C GLN A 216 -19.64 10.61 13.66
N GLU A 217 -19.05 9.43 13.81
CA GLU A 217 -19.54 8.37 14.70
C GLU A 217 -19.59 8.81 16.16
N VAL A 218 -18.59 9.57 16.63
CA VAL A 218 -18.56 10.08 18.02
C VAL A 218 -19.02 11.53 18.16
N SER A 219 -19.75 12.05 17.18
CA SER A 219 -20.13 13.46 17.12
C SER A 219 -21.02 13.92 18.27
N GLU A 220 -21.87 13.03 18.82
CA GLU A 220 -22.79 13.35 19.90
C GLU A 220 -22.08 13.78 21.21
N TRP A 221 -20.83 13.34 21.41
CA TRP A 221 -20.06 13.65 22.60
C TRP A 221 -19.12 14.85 22.43
N ARG A 222 -19.13 15.52 21.28
CA ARG A 222 -18.17 16.59 20.93
C ARG A 222 -18.07 17.69 21.98
N ASP A 223 -19.20 18.16 22.48
CA ASP A 223 -19.26 19.30 23.41
C ASP A 223 -19.14 18.87 24.88
N THR A 224 -19.35 17.58 25.18
CA THR A 224 -19.37 17.05 26.54
C THR A 224 -18.08 16.33 26.94
N MET A 225 -17.32 15.81 25.96
CA MET A 225 -16.09 15.05 26.18
C MET A 225 -14.88 16.00 26.16
N PRO A 226 -14.13 16.14 27.27
CA PRO A 226 -12.84 16.84 27.24
C PRO A 226 -11.90 16.18 26.24
N ASP A 227 -11.07 16.97 25.56
CA ASP A 227 -10.08 16.49 24.59
C ASP A 227 -10.66 15.57 23.50
N TRP A 228 -11.92 15.81 23.09
CA TRP A 228 -12.62 15.01 22.08
C TRP A 228 -11.79 14.77 20.81
N HIS A 229 -11.05 15.77 20.33
CA HIS A 229 -10.16 15.63 19.17
C HIS A 229 -9.01 14.63 19.41
N HIS A 230 -8.45 14.61 20.62
CA HIS A 230 -7.43 13.62 20.99
C HIS A 230 -8.04 12.21 21.04
N HIS A 231 -9.22 12.07 21.62
CA HIS A 231 -9.95 10.79 21.62
C HIS A 231 -10.26 10.29 20.21
N CYS A 232 -10.60 11.18 19.27
CA CYS A 232 -10.76 10.81 17.86
C CYS A 232 -9.47 10.22 17.28
N GLN A 233 -8.29 10.80 17.57
CA GLN A 233 -7.00 10.25 17.13
C GLN A 233 -6.69 8.88 17.77
N VAL A 234 -7.09 8.66 19.03
CA VAL A 234 -6.93 7.36 19.71
C VAL A 234 -7.81 6.29 19.07
N ILE A 235 -9.08 6.60 18.79
CA ILE A 235 -10.01 5.67 18.13
C ILE A 235 -9.52 5.38 16.71
N MET A 236 -9.18 6.42 15.95
CA MET A 236 -8.60 6.30 14.61
C MET A 236 -7.41 5.35 14.62
N LYS A 237 -6.43 5.55 15.52
CA LYS A 237 -5.28 4.66 15.66
C LYS A 237 -5.67 3.20 15.85
N SER A 238 -6.70 2.94 16.66
CA SER A 238 -7.19 1.58 16.89
C SER A 238 -7.87 0.96 15.66
N CYS A 239 -8.44 1.77 14.77
CA CYS A 239 -9.14 1.34 13.57
C CYS A 239 -8.21 1.20 12.36
N SER A 240 -7.39 2.24 12.09
CA SER A 240 -6.51 2.34 10.92
C SER A 240 -5.08 1.84 11.18
N GLY A 241 -4.70 1.63 12.45
CA GLY A 241 -3.36 1.23 12.87
C GLY A 241 -2.35 2.39 12.98
N ILE A 242 -2.71 3.60 12.55
CA ILE A 242 -1.83 4.79 12.60
C ILE A 242 -2.65 6.07 12.75
N ASN A 243 -2.20 7.02 13.57
CA ASN A 243 -2.82 8.34 13.70
C ASN A 243 -1.99 9.43 12.99
N PHE A 244 -2.43 10.69 13.07
CA PHE A 244 -1.74 11.80 12.40
C PHE A 244 -0.33 12.06 12.93
N GLU A 245 -0.13 11.96 14.25
CA GLU A 245 1.20 12.09 14.88
C GLU A 245 2.18 11.02 14.36
N GLU A 246 1.76 9.76 14.38
CA GLU A 246 2.58 8.64 13.88
C GLU A 246 2.80 8.71 12.37
N PHE A 247 1.84 9.23 11.61
CA PHE A 247 2.01 9.47 10.18
C PHE A 247 3.09 10.52 9.91
N TYR A 248 3.13 11.62 10.67
CA TYR A 248 4.24 12.57 10.57
C TYR A 248 5.58 11.91 10.92
N HIS A 249 5.66 11.15 12.01
CA HIS A 249 6.90 10.45 12.37
C HIS A 249 7.33 9.43 11.31
N PHE A 250 6.40 8.75 10.66
CA PHE A 250 6.67 7.88 9.52
C PHE A 250 7.32 8.66 8.36
N LEU A 251 6.75 9.81 7.97
CA LEU A 251 7.32 10.68 6.94
C LEU A 251 8.73 11.15 7.32
N LYS A 252 8.90 11.62 8.56
CA LYS A 252 10.17 12.09 9.10
C LYS A 252 11.26 11.03 9.02
N VAL A 253 10.99 9.81 9.48
CA VAL A 253 11.98 8.72 9.46
C VAL A 253 12.46 8.41 8.04
N ILE A 254 11.56 8.45 7.06
CA ILE A 254 11.93 8.23 5.66
C ILE A 254 12.72 9.42 5.14
N ALA A 255 12.23 10.65 5.33
CA ALA A 255 12.90 11.88 4.93
C ALA A 255 14.35 11.97 5.46
N GLU A 256 14.57 11.72 6.75
CA GLU A 256 15.90 11.75 7.37
C GLU A 256 16.86 10.71 6.79
N ARG A 257 16.34 9.55 6.34
CA ARG A 257 17.16 8.53 5.66
C ARG A 257 17.47 8.89 4.20
N ARG A 258 16.61 9.67 3.54
CA ARG A 258 16.79 10.07 2.12
C ARG A 258 17.60 11.35 1.96
N LEU A 259 17.45 12.31 2.86
CA LEU A 259 18.13 13.62 2.80
C LEU A 259 19.66 13.52 2.58
N PRO A 260 20.40 12.64 3.29
CA PRO A 260 21.84 12.48 3.06
C PRO A 260 22.18 11.95 1.66
N LEU A 261 21.31 11.15 1.05
CA LEU A 261 21.53 10.59 -0.30
C LEU A 261 21.41 11.66 -1.38
N VAL A 262 20.55 12.66 -1.15
CA VAL A 262 20.38 13.79 -2.05
C VAL A 262 21.52 14.79 -1.92
N LYS A 263 21.96 15.11 -0.69
CA LYS A 263 23.07 16.04 -0.43
C LYS A 263 24.44 15.54 -0.93
N LYS A 264 24.60 14.22 -1.13
CA LYS A 264 25.83 13.61 -1.66
C LYS A 264 25.99 13.74 -3.17
N ILE A 265 24.99 14.25 -3.90
CA ILE A 265 25.05 14.51 -5.34
C ILE A 265 25.86 15.80 -5.56
N GLY A 266 27.15 15.78 -5.22
CA GLY A 266 28.12 16.79 -5.66
C GLY A 266 28.70 16.45 -7.04
N PRO A 267 29.30 17.41 -7.75
CA PRO A 267 29.83 17.18 -9.09
C PRO A 267 31.03 16.23 -9.05
N GLY A 268 30.82 14.94 -9.34
CA GLY A 268 31.90 14.02 -9.74
C GLY A 268 32.03 12.67 -9.05
N GLU A 269 31.23 12.32 -8.03
CA GLU A 269 31.33 10.98 -7.41
C GLU A 269 30.04 10.16 -7.53
N VAL A 270 29.93 9.41 -8.63
CA VAL A 270 29.06 8.22 -8.67
C VAL A 270 29.81 7.09 -7.98
N ARG A 271 29.51 6.85 -6.70
CA ARG A 271 29.82 5.55 -6.08
C ARG A 271 28.49 4.88 -5.74
N CYS A 272 28.17 3.84 -6.51
CA CYS A 272 27.21 2.83 -6.07
C CYS A 272 27.80 2.18 -4.82
N SER A 273 27.36 2.64 -3.64
CA SER A 273 27.49 1.86 -2.42
C SER A 273 26.46 0.74 -2.53
N GLU A 274 26.95 -0.50 -2.67
CA GLU A 274 26.14 -1.73 -2.71
C GLU A 274 25.36 -1.98 -1.40
N ASP A 275 25.42 -1.08 -0.41
CA ASP A 275 24.92 -1.29 0.95
C ASP A 275 23.80 -0.32 1.37
N SER A 276 23.29 0.48 0.44
CA SER A 276 22.01 1.20 0.61
C SER A 276 21.18 1.05 -0.65
N GLY A 277 20.25 0.08 -0.66
CA GLY A 277 19.56 -0.43 -1.86
C GLY A 277 18.73 0.55 -2.69
N LEU A 278 18.73 1.85 -2.39
CA LEU A 278 18.02 2.89 -3.13
C LEU A 278 18.99 3.95 -3.65
N GLY A 279 19.10 4.06 -4.97
CA GLY A 279 19.95 5.05 -5.63
C GLY A 279 19.47 6.50 -5.43
N PRO A 280 20.33 7.50 -5.67
CA PRO A 280 20.04 8.92 -5.43
C PRO A 280 18.77 9.42 -6.14
N GLN A 281 18.49 8.94 -7.34
CA GLN A 281 17.29 9.31 -8.10
C GLN A 281 16.00 8.87 -7.38
N HIS A 282 16.01 7.71 -6.72
CA HIS A 282 14.86 7.25 -5.93
C HIS A 282 14.69 8.07 -4.66
N ALA A 283 15.80 8.48 -4.03
CA ALA A 283 15.75 9.37 -2.88
C ALA A 283 15.16 10.75 -3.23
N ILE A 284 15.52 11.30 -4.40
CA ILE A 284 14.92 12.56 -4.89
C ILE A 284 13.42 12.39 -5.10
N PHE A 285 13.00 11.30 -5.75
CA PHE A 285 11.58 11.00 -5.97
C PHE A 285 10.82 10.90 -4.64
N ASP A 286 11.33 10.12 -3.67
CA ASP A 286 10.72 9.98 -2.34
C ASP A 286 10.61 11.33 -1.62
N ILE A 287 11.69 12.14 -1.62
CA ILE A 287 11.68 13.46 -0.97
C ILE A 287 10.67 14.40 -1.65
N SER A 288 10.59 14.39 -2.98
CA SER A 288 9.61 15.18 -3.73
C SER A 288 8.18 14.84 -3.32
N ARG A 289 7.85 13.53 -3.23
CA ARG A 289 6.53 13.06 -2.82
C ARG A 289 6.24 13.35 -1.35
N ILE A 290 7.23 13.22 -0.45
CA ILE A 290 7.08 13.56 0.97
C ILE A 290 6.84 15.06 1.13
N ALA A 291 7.61 15.92 0.45
CA ALA A 291 7.45 17.37 0.55
C ALA A 291 6.06 17.82 0.10
N GLU A 292 5.55 17.23 -0.99
CA GLU A 292 4.20 17.49 -1.51
C GLU A 292 3.11 17.11 -0.48
N VAL A 293 3.20 15.91 0.10
CA VAL A 293 2.22 15.46 1.10
C VAL A 293 2.36 16.24 2.42
N LEU A 294 3.58 16.49 2.88
CA LEU A 294 3.83 17.22 4.12
C LEU A 294 3.33 18.67 4.03
N ALA A 295 3.41 19.31 2.86
CA ALA A 295 2.79 20.60 2.62
C ALA A 295 1.27 20.56 2.83
N SER A 296 0.59 19.48 2.44
CA SER A 296 -0.83 19.29 2.74
C SER A 296 -1.11 18.97 4.21
N VAL A 297 -0.22 18.22 4.88
CA VAL A 297 -0.34 17.88 6.30
C VAL A 297 -0.27 19.13 7.17
N VAL A 298 0.72 20.00 6.95
CA VAL A 298 0.96 21.22 7.74
C VAL A 298 -0.22 22.19 7.73
N VAL A 299 -0.93 22.30 6.60
CA VAL A 299 -2.07 23.20 6.46
C VAL A 299 -3.41 22.56 6.84
N ASN A 300 -3.42 21.28 7.22
CA ASN A 300 -4.64 20.57 7.55
C ASN A 300 -5.17 20.99 8.95
N PRO A 301 -6.43 21.44 9.07
CA PRO A 301 -6.98 21.93 10.34
C PRO A 301 -7.00 20.90 11.48
N ASP A 302 -7.19 19.62 11.16
CA ASP A 302 -7.18 18.55 12.16
C ASP A 302 -5.76 18.20 12.60
N PHE A 303 -4.78 18.30 11.70
CA PHE A 303 -3.37 18.15 12.04
C PHE A 303 -2.87 19.29 12.93
N GLN A 304 -3.31 20.53 12.70
CA GLN A 304 -2.98 21.69 13.54
C GLN A 304 -3.48 21.56 15.00
N ARG A 305 -4.39 20.61 15.27
CA ARG A 305 -4.87 20.28 16.63
C ARG A 305 -4.02 19.21 17.32
N VAL A 306 -3.10 18.56 16.61
CA VAL A 306 -2.16 17.58 17.19
C VAL A 306 -1.11 18.33 18.00
N ASP A 307 -0.79 17.83 19.19
CA ASP A 307 0.30 18.39 20.00
C ASP A 307 1.66 18.07 19.37
N THR A 308 2.20 19.03 18.62
CA THR A 308 3.52 18.91 17.98
C THR A 308 4.67 19.40 18.87
N SER A 309 4.42 19.77 20.14
CA SER A 309 5.43 20.41 21.00
C SER A 309 6.71 19.58 21.20
N LYS A 310 6.59 18.26 21.08
CA LYS A 310 7.70 17.30 21.23
C LYS A 310 8.34 16.90 19.90
N PHE A 311 7.84 17.38 18.77
CA PHE A 311 8.34 17.01 17.46
C PHE A 311 9.67 17.69 17.18
N LEU A 312 10.65 16.91 16.75
CA LEU A 312 11.97 17.40 16.36
C LEU A 312 12.42 16.65 15.10
N PRO A 313 12.54 17.31 13.93
CA PRO A 313 12.19 18.71 13.67
C PRO A 313 10.67 18.96 13.74
N GLN A 314 10.26 20.24 13.74
CA GLN A 314 8.85 20.58 13.52
C GLN A 314 8.44 20.26 12.06
N PRO A 315 7.16 19.97 11.79
CA PRO A 315 6.67 19.65 10.45
C PRO A 315 7.03 20.71 9.39
N GLU A 316 6.93 21.99 9.74
CA GLU A 316 7.27 23.13 8.89
C GLU A 316 8.77 23.18 8.60
N ASP A 317 9.60 22.97 9.62
CA ASP A 317 11.06 22.94 9.50
C ASP A 317 11.51 21.78 8.60
N LEU A 318 10.89 20.60 8.76
CA LEU A 318 11.17 19.45 7.91
C LEU A 318 10.77 19.74 6.46
N LEU A 319 9.58 20.32 6.25
CA LEU A 319 9.13 20.70 4.91
C LEU A 319 10.11 21.66 4.24
N GLN A 320 10.55 22.69 4.96
CA GLN A 320 11.55 23.63 4.46
C GLN A 320 12.85 22.93 4.09
N GLN A 321 13.38 22.05 4.96
CA GLN A 321 14.60 21.29 4.68
C GLN A 321 14.48 20.41 3.42
N LEU A 322 13.31 19.79 3.21
CA LEU A 322 13.06 18.97 2.02
C LEU A 322 12.99 19.84 0.76
N GLN A 323 12.34 20.99 0.81
CA GLN A 323 12.27 21.94 -0.32
C GLN A 323 13.65 22.50 -0.68
N GLU A 324 14.46 22.87 0.32
CA GLU A 324 15.84 23.31 0.11
C GLU A 324 16.69 22.21 -0.52
N ALA A 325 16.58 20.96 -0.06
CA ALA A 325 17.28 19.83 -0.66
C ALA A 325 16.89 19.63 -2.12
N LEU A 326 15.60 19.73 -2.46
CA LEU A 326 15.11 19.63 -3.84
C LEU A 326 15.54 20.81 -4.72
N ALA A 327 15.70 22.01 -4.16
CA ALA A 327 16.19 23.17 -4.90
C ALA A 327 17.68 23.03 -5.28
N THR A 328 18.46 22.29 -4.48
CA THR A 328 19.88 22.01 -4.78
C THR A 328 20.09 20.89 -5.80
N THR A 329 19.06 20.08 -6.06
CA THR A 329 19.10 19.10 -7.14
C THR A 329 18.73 19.80 -8.43
N ASP A 330 19.68 19.93 -9.36
CA ASP A 330 19.57 20.69 -10.62
C ASP A 330 18.13 20.80 -11.17
N PRO A 331 17.57 22.02 -11.24
CA PRO A 331 16.46 22.30 -12.11
C PRO A 331 16.97 22.56 -13.53
N LEU A 332 16.42 21.79 -14.48
CA LEU A 332 16.44 21.96 -15.95
C LEU A 332 17.59 21.31 -16.72
#